data_AF-I7DDK9-F1
#
_entry.id   AF-I7DDK9-F1
#
_cell.length_a   1.000
_cell.length_b   1.000
_cell.length_c   1.000
_cell.angle_alpha   90.00
_cell.angle_beta   90.00
_cell.angle_gamma   90.00
#
_symmetry.space_group_name_H-M   'P 1'
#
loop_
_entity.id
_entity.type
_entity.pdbx_description
1 polymer ?
#
loop_
_entity_poly.entity_id
_entity_poly.type
_entity_poly.pdbx_seq_one_letter_code
_entity_poly.pdbx_strand_id
1 'polypeptide(L)'
;MNRCRRGIRTIRGMTCESGRLLREHNRYPTTPQQRPPRRSGIVRSPTNQSGLLAYAPGKVVKDVGFAAIMKRGAIMGMLMQEMSRLARQAGGSNKTVHDRMALVQRFCERLVVVQNIQIRQVAQLKTRHIEDYIRERLQQGIARRSLQNEMSAIRSLLVQAGRNKLAVSERISNRALGLSDASRTGTHRAIPPEYYRQVLEIARAKDAGLAAALELSRLLGLRSQEAVQSAQSLKTWRQAIERGEPRLTVVFGTKGGRPRETRILDTVAVRKALDNAIAVAERRNGSLIDKPDLKTAMKYWHSQASRIGLTGAYSPHSLRYAWAQDAIRHYLAQGFSEKEALAQTAMDLGHGDGRGQYIRLVYAREIVP
;
A
#
# COMPACT_ATOMS: atom_id res chain seq x y z
N MET A 1 -57.99 -18.35 24.32
CA MET A 1 -57.48 -16.99 24.02
C MET A 1 -57.59 -16.14 25.28
N ASN A 2 -56.49 -15.97 26.03
CA ASN A 2 -56.47 -15.13 27.23
C ASN A 2 -55.37 -14.07 27.09
N ARG A 3 -55.78 -12.80 27.18
CA ARG A 3 -54.92 -11.61 27.18
C ARG A 3 -54.33 -11.38 28.58
N CYS A 4 -53.03 -11.11 28.69
CA CYS A 4 -52.48 -10.15 29.65
C CYS A 4 -50.96 -9.95 29.47
N ARG A 5 -50.51 -8.68 29.43
CA ARG A 5 -49.27 -8.11 30.02
C ARG A 5 -48.99 -6.75 29.33
N ARG A 6 -49.29 -5.63 29.99
CA ARG A 6 -48.44 -4.88 30.95
C ARG A 6 -47.14 -4.37 30.30
N GLY A 7 -47.07 -3.05 30.11
CA GLY A 7 -45.84 -2.33 29.80
C GLY A 7 -44.97 -2.08 31.03
N ILE A 8 -43.82 -1.44 30.79
CA ILE A 8 -43.21 -0.31 31.54
C ILE A 8 -41.66 -0.30 31.40
N ARG A 9 -41.13 0.93 31.25
CA ARG A 9 -39.79 1.48 31.60
C ARG A 9 -38.62 1.39 30.62
N THR A 10 -38.48 2.49 29.90
CA THR A 10 -37.24 3.23 29.62
C THR A 10 -36.43 3.48 30.91
N ILE A 11 -35.12 3.24 30.86
CA ILE A 11 -34.15 3.73 31.86
C ILE A 11 -33.12 4.59 31.14
N ARG A 12 -32.92 5.79 31.69
CA ARG A 12 -31.94 6.80 31.29
C ARG A 12 -31.04 7.02 32.52
N GLY A 13 -29.72 6.99 32.34
CA GLY A 13 -28.77 7.72 33.19
C GLY A 13 -27.69 6.91 33.92
N MET A 14 -26.50 7.53 33.97
CA MET A 14 -25.32 7.28 34.83
C MET A 14 -24.34 6.17 34.37
N THR A 15 -23.03 6.37 34.26
CA THR A 15 -22.12 7.52 34.39
C THR A 15 -20.76 7.10 33.79
N CYS A 16 -20.08 8.01 33.09
CA CYS A 16 -18.67 7.89 32.71
C CYS A 16 -17.80 8.36 33.87
N GLU A 17 -16.89 7.49 34.34
CA GLU A 17 -15.57 7.75 34.98
C GLU A 17 -15.21 6.43 35.67
N SER A 18 -14.20 5.67 35.24
CA SER A 18 -12.81 5.94 35.57
C SER A 18 -12.00 4.70 35.11
N GLY A 19 -10.85 4.93 34.48
CA GLY A 19 -10.01 3.87 33.95
C GLY A 19 -8.76 4.40 33.27
N ARG A 20 -8.21 5.49 33.82
CA ARG A 20 -6.87 5.98 33.51
C ARG A 20 -5.92 5.17 34.39
N LEU A 21 -5.19 4.21 33.81
CA LEU A 21 -3.89 3.67 34.25
C LEU A 21 -3.43 2.64 33.20
N LEU A 22 -2.11 2.47 33.07
CA LEU A 22 -1.38 1.77 31.99
C LEU A 22 -1.05 2.62 30.75
N ARG A 23 -0.45 3.79 31.01
CA ARG A 23 0.72 4.22 30.23
C ARG A 23 1.96 3.93 31.08
N GLU A 24 3.06 3.65 30.39
CA GLU A 24 4.41 3.38 30.91
C GLU A 24 4.68 1.91 31.25
N HIS A 25 5.29 1.21 30.29
CA HIS A 25 6.60 0.56 30.43
C HIS A 25 6.90 -0.18 29.12
N ASN A 26 7.56 0.50 28.18
CA ASN A 26 8.36 -0.17 27.15
C ASN A 26 9.53 0.74 26.75
N ARG A 27 10.41 1.02 27.72
CA ARG A 27 11.75 1.55 27.45
C ARG A 27 12.67 0.35 27.25
N TYR A 28 13.03 0.07 26.01
CA TYR A 28 14.18 -0.79 25.73
C TYR A 28 15.46 -0.04 26.10
N PRO A 29 16.42 -0.66 26.80
CA PRO A 29 17.69 -0.04 27.11
C PRO A 29 18.53 0.11 25.83
N THR A 30 18.99 1.33 25.58
CA THR A 30 19.95 1.64 24.52
C THR A 30 21.36 1.31 25.02
N THR A 31 21.97 0.27 24.47
CA THR A 31 23.39 -0.02 24.67
C THR A 31 24.23 0.98 23.84
N PRO A 32 25.28 1.62 24.39
CA PRO A 32 26.09 2.55 23.63
C PRO A 32 26.96 1.81 22.60
N GLN A 33 26.74 2.05 21.31
CA GLN A 33 27.68 1.62 20.27
C GLN A 33 28.93 2.50 20.32
N GLN A 34 30.06 1.88 20.65
CA GLN A 34 31.39 2.47 20.55
C GLN A 34 31.72 2.78 19.08
N ARG A 35 32.22 4.00 18.83
CA ARG A 35 32.70 4.43 17.50
C ARG A 35 34.07 3.80 17.21
N PRO A 36 34.34 3.26 16.01
CA PRO A 36 35.69 2.89 15.62
C PRO A 36 36.55 4.13 15.35
N PRO A 37 37.89 4.04 15.52
CA PRO A 37 38.78 5.19 15.53
C PRO A 37 39.04 5.76 14.12
N ARG A 38 39.26 7.08 14.09
CA ARG A 38 39.74 7.82 12.92
C ARG A 38 41.14 7.35 12.53
N ARG A 39 41.34 6.89 11.29
CA ARG A 39 42.67 6.79 10.69
C ARG A 39 42.98 8.07 9.92
N SER A 40 43.88 8.86 10.48
CA SER A 40 44.77 9.78 9.78
C SER A 40 45.72 8.97 8.89
N GLY A 41 45.96 9.45 7.67
CA GLY A 41 46.85 8.79 6.73
C GLY A 41 47.04 9.63 5.47
N ILE A 42 47.94 10.60 5.58
CA ILE A 42 48.58 11.28 4.45
C ILE A 42 49.42 10.24 3.71
N VAL A 43 49.13 9.97 2.43
CA VAL A 43 50.10 9.34 1.52
C VAL A 43 50.04 10.05 0.17
N ARG A 44 51.23 10.43 -0.29
CA ARG A 44 51.56 11.27 -1.44
C ARG A 44 51.27 10.60 -2.78
N SER A 45 50.88 11.40 -3.76
CA SER A 45 50.88 11.07 -5.19
C SER A 45 52.30 10.84 -5.73
N PRO A 46 52.45 10.07 -6.81
CA PRO A 46 53.42 10.36 -7.85
C PRO A 46 52.72 10.96 -9.08
N THR A 47 53.20 12.15 -9.41
CA THR A 47 53.28 12.79 -10.71
C THR A 47 53.03 11.92 -11.95
N ASN A 48 52.12 12.37 -12.81
CA ASN A 48 52.36 12.31 -14.24
C ASN A 48 51.92 13.64 -14.88
N GLN A 49 52.93 14.45 -15.23
CA GLN A 49 52.84 15.62 -16.07
C GLN A 49 52.76 15.16 -17.53
N SER A 50 51.79 15.65 -18.28
CA SER A 50 51.96 16.08 -19.68
C SER A 50 50.64 16.60 -20.22
N GLY A 51 50.62 17.87 -20.65
CA GLY A 51 49.45 18.49 -21.27
C GLY A 51 49.11 19.90 -20.79
N LEU A 52 50.09 20.73 -20.41
CA LEU A 52 49.90 22.19 -20.36
C LEU A 52 49.92 22.72 -21.80
N LEU A 53 48.73 22.89 -22.38
CA LEU A 53 48.52 23.83 -23.47
C LEU A 53 48.16 25.19 -22.84
N ALA A 54 48.93 26.20 -23.22
CA ALA A 54 48.96 27.54 -22.65
C ALA A 54 47.57 28.15 -22.44
N TYR A 55 47.30 28.58 -21.20
CA TYR A 55 46.13 29.39 -20.86
C TYR A 55 46.47 30.86 -21.17
N ALA A 56 45.92 31.39 -22.27
CA ALA A 56 45.92 32.82 -22.53
C ALA A 56 44.95 33.52 -21.55
N PRO A 57 45.34 34.63 -20.88
CA PRO A 57 44.44 35.35 -20.01
C PRO A 57 43.51 36.21 -20.87
N GLY A 58 42.20 36.03 -20.71
CA GLY A 58 41.23 36.97 -21.27
C GLY A 58 40.16 36.37 -22.17
N LYS A 59 39.35 35.45 -21.64
CA LYS A 59 37.93 35.43 -21.97
C LYS A 59 37.15 35.10 -20.70
N VAL A 60 36.44 36.11 -20.17
CA VAL A 60 35.39 35.92 -19.18
C VAL A 60 34.33 35.03 -19.84
N VAL A 61 34.37 33.73 -19.55
CA VAL A 61 33.24 32.85 -19.81
C VAL A 61 32.16 33.30 -18.85
N LYS A 62 31.14 33.97 -19.36
CA LYS A 62 30.08 34.55 -18.53
C LYS A 62 29.48 33.47 -17.60
N ASP A 63 29.59 33.71 -16.30
CA ASP A 63 29.12 32.92 -15.15
C ASP A 63 27.59 32.65 -15.10
N VAL A 64 26.87 32.97 -16.17
CA VAL A 64 25.40 32.95 -16.23
C VAL A 64 24.83 31.53 -16.12
N GLY A 65 25.57 30.52 -16.58
CA GLY A 65 25.13 29.13 -16.54
C GLY A 65 25.15 28.53 -15.13
N PHE A 66 26.23 28.75 -14.38
CA PHE A 66 26.40 28.19 -13.05
C PHE A 66 25.49 28.85 -12.01
N ALA A 67 25.38 30.18 -12.04
CA ALA A 67 24.45 30.92 -11.19
C ALA A 67 22.98 30.52 -11.44
N ALA A 68 22.60 30.28 -12.69
CA ALA A 68 21.26 29.81 -13.04
C ALA A 68 20.99 28.36 -12.57
N ILE A 69 21.99 27.48 -12.57
CA ILE A 69 21.88 26.12 -12.03
C ILE A 69 21.72 26.16 -10.50
N MET A 70 22.58 26.92 -9.81
CA MET A 70 22.52 27.08 -8.35
C MET A 70 21.19 27.71 -7.89
N LYS A 71 20.71 28.73 -8.61
CA LYS A 71 19.42 29.38 -8.35
C LYS A 71 18.25 28.40 -8.53
N ARG A 72 18.27 27.56 -9.56
CA ARG A 72 17.25 26.51 -9.79
C ARG A 72 17.27 25.46 -8.68
N GLY A 73 18.45 25.01 -8.25
CA GLY A 73 18.60 24.09 -7.13
C GLY A 73 18.04 24.66 -5.81
N ALA A 74 18.33 25.93 -5.52
CA ALA A 74 17.81 26.60 -4.32
C ALA A 74 16.28 26.76 -4.36
N ILE A 75 15.70 27.12 -5.52
CA ILE A 75 14.25 27.28 -5.70
C ILE A 75 13.54 25.94 -5.55
N MET A 76 14.08 24.88 -6.15
CA MET A 76 13.62 23.52 -5.95
C MET A 76 13.59 23.17 -4.46
N GLY A 77 14.70 23.43 -3.76
CA GLY A 77 14.86 23.12 -2.34
C GLY A 77 13.75 23.76 -1.49
N MET A 78 13.46 25.04 -1.70
CA MET A 78 12.44 25.78 -0.94
C MET A 78 11.03 25.24 -1.18
N LEU A 79 10.61 25.11 -2.45
CA LEU A 79 9.25 24.64 -2.78
C LEU A 79 9.05 23.18 -2.32
N MET A 80 10.03 22.32 -2.58
CA MET A 80 9.97 20.91 -2.22
C MET A 80 9.92 20.73 -0.69
N GLN A 81 10.67 21.53 0.07
CA GLN A 81 10.65 21.52 1.53
C GLN A 81 9.27 21.92 2.06
N GLU A 82 8.69 23.01 1.55
CA GLU A 82 7.35 23.45 1.95
C GLU A 82 6.29 22.39 1.63
N MET A 83 6.25 21.90 0.39
CA MET A 83 5.27 20.90 -0.04
C MET A 83 5.44 19.57 0.73
N SER A 84 6.66 19.18 1.06
CA SER A 84 6.93 17.99 1.88
C SER A 84 6.45 18.16 3.32
N ARG A 85 6.58 19.36 3.90
CA ARG A 85 6.01 19.69 5.22
C ARG A 85 4.49 19.61 5.19
N LEU A 86 3.85 20.23 4.20
CA LEU A 86 2.40 20.19 4.00
C LEU A 86 1.90 18.76 3.76
N ALA A 87 2.67 17.93 3.04
CA ALA A 87 2.35 16.53 2.81
C ALA A 87 2.25 15.71 4.10
N ARG A 88 3.14 15.98 5.07
CA ARG A 88 3.09 15.34 6.39
C ARG A 88 1.96 15.89 7.25
N GLN A 89 1.74 17.21 7.23
CA GLN A 89 0.69 17.87 8.01
C GLN A 89 -0.72 17.43 7.60
N ALA A 90 -0.95 17.19 6.31
CA ALA A 90 -2.22 16.69 5.81
C ALA A 90 -2.58 15.28 6.33
N GLY A 91 -1.64 14.59 6.97
CA GLY A 91 -1.87 13.31 7.64
C GLY A 91 -2.21 12.14 6.71
N GLY A 92 -2.78 11.10 7.30
CA GLY A 92 -3.10 9.83 6.65
C GLY A 92 -2.16 8.71 7.05
N SER A 93 -2.35 7.53 6.46
CA SER A 93 -1.47 6.38 6.73
C SER A 93 -0.03 6.65 6.25
N ASN A 94 0.96 5.96 6.83
CA ASN A 94 2.37 6.07 6.42
C ASN A 94 2.54 5.93 4.89
N LYS A 95 1.78 5.01 4.26
CA LYS A 95 1.78 4.85 2.80
C LYS A 95 1.22 6.08 2.08
N THR A 96 0.11 6.64 2.55
CA THR A 96 -0.48 7.85 1.95
C THR A 96 0.48 9.02 2.01
N VAL A 97 1.16 9.23 3.15
CA VAL A 97 2.16 10.28 3.31
C VAL A 97 3.35 10.03 2.37
N HIS A 98 3.86 8.80 2.32
CA HIS A 98 4.95 8.42 1.42
C HIS A 98 4.62 8.64 -0.07
N ASP A 99 3.46 8.17 -0.53
CA ASP A 99 3.00 8.33 -1.91
C ASP A 99 2.87 9.82 -2.28
N ARG A 100 2.39 10.63 -1.34
CA ARG A 100 2.28 12.08 -1.50
C ARG A 100 3.65 12.76 -1.55
N MET A 101 4.62 12.33 -0.73
CA MET A 101 6.00 12.85 -0.80
C MET A 101 6.65 12.54 -2.15
N ALA A 102 6.48 11.32 -2.66
CA ALA A 102 6.97 10.95 -3.99
C ALA A 102 6.32 11.78 -5.11
N LEU A 103 5.03 12.10 -4.97
CA LEU A 103 4.35 13.05 -5.86
C LEU A 103 4.92 14.46 -5.76
N VAL A 104 5.15 14.96 -4.55
CA VAL A 104 5.71 16.30 -4.33
C VAL A 104 7.05 16.45 -5.05
N GLN A 105 7.93 15.46 -4.89
CA GLN A 105 9.21 15.43 -5.56
C GLN A 105 9.05 15.54 -7.09
N ARG A 106 8.28 14.62 -7.71
CA ARG A 106 8.03 14.64 -9.17
C ARG A 106 7.40 15.94 -9.65
N PHE A 107 6.45 16.48 -8.90
CA PHE A 107 5.75 17.71 -9.24
C PHE A 107 6.71 18.91 -9.21
N CYS A 108 7.53 19.04 -8.17
CA CYS A 108 8.50 20.12 -8.05
C CYS A 108 9.59 20.00 -9.13
N GLU A 109 10.15 18.79 -9.32
CA GLU A 109 11.09 18.45 -10.40
C GLU A 109 10.56 18.93 -11.75
N ARG A 110 9.31 18.60 -12.07
CA ARG A 110 8.72 19.01 -13.35
C ARG A 110 8.58 20.52 -13.49
N LEU A 111 8.04 21.19 -12.46
CA LEU A 111 7.82 22.64 -12.52
C LEU A 111 9.13 23.42 -12.64
N VAL A 112 10.11 23.14 -11.78
CA VAL A 112 11.32 23.97 -11.69
C VAL A 112 12.37 23.58 -12.72
N VAL A 113 12.59 22.28 -12.95
CA VAL A 113 13.65 21.81 -13.85
C VAL A 113 13.19 21.85 -15.28
N VAL A 114 12.00 21.31 -15.57
CA VAL A 114 11.62 21.07 -16.97
C VAL A 114 10.78 22.21 -17.55
N GLN A 115 9.86 22.76 -16.77
CA GLN A 115 9.04 23.91 -17.21
C GLN A 115 9.70 25.26 -16.89
N ASN A 116 10.85 25.26 -16.21
CA ASN A 116 11.60 26.44 -15.79
C ASN A 116 10.75 27.45 -14.97
N ILE A 117 9.73 26.97 -14.25
CA ILE A 117 8.84 27.78 -13.43
C ILE A 117 9.53 28.11 -12.10
N GLN A 118 9.83 29.39 -11.89
CA GLN A 118 10.59 29.89 -10.74
C GLN A 118 9.68 30.25 -9.55
N ILE A 119 8.95 29.27 -9.01
CA ILE A 119 8.13 29.46 -7.79
C ILE A 119 8.83 28.86 -6.57
N ARG A 120 8.76 29.56 -5.44
CA ARG A 120 9.38 29.17 -4.17
C ARG A 120 8.37 28.68 -3.15
N GLN A 121 7.11 29.05 -3.31
CA GLN A 121 6.05 28.74 -2.36
C GLN A 121 4.77 28.25 -3.03
N VAL A 122 4.01 27.41 -2.34
CA VAL A 122 2.70 26.89 -2.77
C VAL A 122 1.71 28.03 -3.03
N ALA A 123 1.81 29.15 -2.30
CA ALA A 123 1.05 30.38 -2.53
C ALA A 123 1.14 30.90 -3.98
N GLN A 124 2.28 30.66 -4.65
CA GLN A 124 2.56 31.15 -6.00
C GLN A 124 2.10 30.19 -7.12
N LEU A 125 1.62 28.98 -6.78
CA LEU A 125 1.07 28.07 -7.79
C LEU A 125 -0.10 28.73 -8.52
N LYS A 126 -0.19 28.54 -9.83
CA LYS A 126 -1.32 29.00 -10.63
C LYS A 126 -2.03 27.78 -11.20
N THR A 127 -3.31 27.92 -11.51
CA THR A 127 -4.12 26.89 -12.16
C THR A 127 -3.40 26.29 -13.37
N ARG A 128 -2.82 27.15 -14.22
CA ARG A 128 -2.04 26.72 -15.41
C ARG A 128 -0.90 25.77 -15.09
N HIS A 129 -0.20 25.91 -13.96
CA HIS A 129 0.92 25.03 -13.60
C HIS A 129 0.43 23.59 -13.33
N ILE A 130 -0.79 23.46 -12.77
CA ILE A 130 -1.41 22.15 -12.51
C ILE A 130 -1.96 21.56 -13.81
N GLU A 131 -2.62 22.38 -14.64
CA GLU A 131 -3.11 21.98 -15.96
C GLU A 131 -1.98 21.46 -16.84
N ASP A 132 -0.88 22.21 -16.95
CA ASP A 132 0.28 21.86 -17.77
C ASP A 132 0.96 20.59 -17.25
N TYR A 133 1.11 20.44 -15.92
CA TYR A 133 1.60 19.21 -15.32
C TYR A 133 0.73 18.01 -15.69
N ILE A 134 -0.60 18.11 -15.56
CA ILE A 134 -1.50 16.98 -15.87
C ILE A 134 -1.55 16.66 -17.36
N ARG A 135 -1.59 17.68 -18.23
CA ARG A 135 -1.56 17.51 -19.70
C ARG A 135 -0.36 16.69 -20.13
N GLU A 136 0.79 16.99 -19.58
CA GLU A 136 2.01 16.29 -19.92
C GLU A 136 2.05 14.87 -19.34
N ARG A 137 1.57 14.68 -18.11
CA ARG A 137 1.47 13.32 -17.54
C ARG A 137 0.54 12.43 -18.38
N LEU A 138 -0.50 13.00 -18.99
CA LEU A 138 -1.32 12.31 -19.98
C LEU A 138 -0.52 11.98 -21.25
N GLN A 139 0.29 12.90 -21.77
CA GLN A 139 1.17 12.66 -22.92
C GLN A 139 2.22 11.57 -22.65
N GLN A 140 2.69 11.44 -21.40
CA GLN A 140 3.56 10.34 -20.95
C GLN A 140 2.83 8.97 -20.88
N GLY A 141 1.54 8.90 -21.21
CA GLY A 141 0.76 7.68 -21.15
C GLY A 141 0.41 7.23 -19.72
N ILE A 142 0.52 8.11 -18.72
CA ILE A 142 0.17 7.75 -17.35
C ILE A 142 -1.34 7.53 -17.24
N ALA A 143 -1.72 6.39 -16.65
CA ALA A 143 -3.12 6.03 -16.50
C ALA A 143 -3.94 7.12 -15.77
N ARG A 144 -5.11 7.46 -16.31
CA ARG A 144 -6.03 8.48 -15.74
C ARG A 144 -6.30 8.27 -14.25
N ARG A 145 -6.43 7.01 -13.80
CA ARG A 145 -6.65 6.69 -12.38
C ARG A 145 -5.47 7.10 -11.48
N SER A 146 -4.24 6.94 -11.96
CA SER A 146 -3.05 7.42 -11.26
C SER A 146 -3.08 8.94 -11.15
N LEU A 147 -3.44 9.64 -12.25
CA LEU A 147 -3.56 11.10 -12.26
C LEU A 147 -4.69 11.63 -11.37
N GLN A 148 -5.82 10.91 -11.25
CA GLN A 148 -6.84 11.24 -10.27
C GLN A 148 -6.30 11.17 -8.83
N ASN A 149 -5.47 10.17 -8.51
CA ASN A 149 -4.83 10.09 -7.19
C ASN A 149 -3.83 11.23 -7.01
N GLU A 150 -3.08 11.59 -8.05
CA GLU A 150 -2.17 12.75 -8.03
C GLU A 150 -2.94 14.05 -7.76
N MET A 151 -4.08 14.25 -8.44
CA MET A 151 -4.95 15.40 -8.23
C MET A 151 -5.57 15.45 -6.84
N SER A 152 -5.96 14.30 -6.27
CA SER A 152 -6.40 14.24 -4.87
C SER A 152 -5.31 14.69 -3.91
N ALA A 153 -4.05 14.29 -4.15
CA ALA A 153 -2.92 14.72 -3.34
C ALA A 153 -2.63 16.23 -3.51
N ILE A 154 -2.61 16.74 -4.75
CA ILE A 154 -2.42 18.17 -5.05
C ILE A 154 -3.49 19.01 -4.37
N ARG A 155 -4.78 18.67 -4.51
CA ARG A 155 -5.88 19.40 -3.85
C ARG A 155 -5.73 19.39 -2.33
N SER A 156 -5.34 18.26 -1.74
CA SER A 156 -5.11 18.18 -0.29
C SER A 156 -3.93 19.04 0.17
N LEU A 157 -2.86 19.16 -0.63
CA LEU A 157 -1.75 20.08 -0.36
C LEU A 157 -2.18 21.54 -0.48
N LEU A 158 -3.00 21.88 -1.48
CA LEU A 158 -3.55 23.23 -1.65
C LEU A 158 -4.41 23.63 -0.45
N VAL A 159 -5.29 22.75 0.03
CA VAL A 159 -6.10 22.97 1.24
C VAL A 159 -5.19 23.19 2.45
N GLN A 160 -4.18 22.33 2.65
CA GLN A 160 -3.24 22.47 3.77
C GLN A 160 -2.44 23.78 3.73
N ALA A 161 -2.20 24.32 2.54
CA ALA A 161 -1.55 25.61 2.31
C ALA A 161 -2.53 26.81 2.37
N GLY A 162 -3.79 26.61 2.76
CA GLY A 162 -4.81 27.66 2.81
C GLY A 162 -5.37 28.09 1.45
N ARG A 163 -5.05 27.37 0.36
CA ARG A 163 -5.44 27.70 -1.01
C ARG A 163 -6.76 27.04 -1.43
N ASN A 164 -7.76 27.11 -0.56
CA ASN A 164 -9.04 26.42 -0.73
C ASN A 164 -9.74 26.77 -2.05
N LYS A 165 -9.76 28.07 -2.44
CA LYS A 165 -10.36 28.53 -3.70
C LYS A 165 -9.73 27.87 -4.93
N LEU A 166 -8.41 27.66 -4.93
CA LEU A 166 -7.75 26.95 -6.03
C LEU A 166 -8.04 25.45 -5.96
N ALA A 167 -8.06 24.86 -4.77
CA ALA A 167 -8.30 23.42 -4.58
C ALA A 167 -9.66 22.95 -5.11
N VAL A 168 -10.68 23.82 -5.05
CA VAL A 168 -12.05 23.55 -5.55
C VAL A 168 -12.33 24.17 -6.92
N SER A 169 -11.33 24.74 -7.59
CA SER A 169 -11.51 25.39 -8.89
C SER A 169 -11.95 24.39 -9.96
N GLU A 170 -12.99 24.73 -10.71
CA GLU A 170 -13.50 23.89 -11.80
C GLU A 170 -12.44 23.59 -12.86
N ARG A 171 -11.51 24.54 -13.09
CA ARG A 171 -10.39 24.36 -14.04
C ARG A 171 -9.44 23.21 -13.68
N ILE A 172 -9.33 22.88 -12.39
CA ILE A 172 -8.56 21.71 -11.95
C ILE A 172 -9.46 20.54 -11.55
N SER A 173 -10.74 20.54 -11.94
CA SER A 173 -11.62 19.40 -11.75
C SER A 173 -11.11 18.22 -12.58
N ASN A 174 -11.42 16.98 -12.16
CA ASN A 174 -11.02 15.81 -12.96
C ASN A 174 -11.63 15.87 -14.36
N ARG A 175 -12.82 16.48 -14.51
CA ARG A 175 -13.48 16.64 -15.79
C ARG A 175 -12.76 17.62 -16.70
N ALA A 176 -12.47 18.83 -16.21
CA ALA A 176 -11.74 19.85 -16.97
C ALA A 176 -10.34 19.37 -17.40
N LEU A 177 -9.72 18.51 -16.59
CA LEU A 177 -8.40 17.93 -16.86
C LEU A 177 -8.43 16.66 -17.75
N GLY A 178 -9.60 16.24 -18.27
CA GLY A 178 -9.70 15.05 -19.13
C GLY A 178 -9.50 13.71 -18.40
N LEU A 179 -9.77 13.69 -17.09
CA LEU A 179 -9.55 12.54 -16.20
C LEU A 179 -10.85 11.81 -15.80
N SER A 180 -12.00 12.14 -16.38
CA SER A 180 -13.32 11.56 -15.99
C SER A 180 -13.42 10.05 -16.22
N ASP A 181 -12.89 9.54 -17.33
CA ASP A 181 -13.12 8.15 -17.78
C ASP A 181 -12.11 7.15 -17.20
N ALA A 182 -11.74 7.32 -15.93
CA ALA A 182 -10.85 6.39 -15.26
C ALA A 182 -11.62 5.13 -14.84
N SER A 183 -11.34 4.02 -15.53
CA SER A 183 -11.88 2.73 -15.13
C SER A 183 -11.41 2.32 -13.72
N ARG A 184 -12.35 1.87 -12.90
CA ARG A 184 -12.05 1.22 -11.60
C ARG A 184 -11.72 -0.26 -11.77
N THR A 185 -11.85 -0.76 -13.00
CA THR A 185 -11.67 -2.14 -13.40
C THR A 185 -10.16 -2.43 -13.43
N GLY A 186 -9.62 -2.97 -12.33
CA GLY A 186 -8.22 -3.42 -12.27
C GLY A 186 -7.92 -4.54 -13.27
N THR A 187 -6.64 -4.78 -13.57
CA THR A 187 -6.21 -5.79 -14.55
C THR A 187 -6.15 -7.22 -13.99
N HIS A 188 -6.15 -7.37 -12.66
CA HIS A 188 -6.07 -8.69 -12.02
C HIS A 188 -7.27 -9.58 -12.35
N ARG A 189 -7.04 -10.90 -12.30
CA ARG A 189 -8.01 -11.98 -12.48
C ARG A 189 -7.85 -13.04 -11.40
N ALA A 190 -8.84 -13.92 -11.25
CA ALA A 190 -8.67 -15.12 -10.44
C ALA A 190 -7.66 -16.04 -11.10
N ILE A 191 -6.70 -16.55 -10.33
CA ILE A 191 -5.75 -17.52 -10.85
C ILE A 191 -6.48 -18.84 -11.18
N PRO A 192 -6.32 -19.40 -12.39
CA PRO A 192 -6.88 -20.71 -12.73
C PRO A 192 -6.29 -21.81 -11.83
N PRO A 193 -7.07 -22.85 -11.47
CA PRO A 193 -6.58 -23.93 -10.61
C PRO A 193 -5.27 -24.56 -11.10
N GLU A 194 -5.12 -24.71 -12.42
CA GLU A 194 -3.97 -25.45 -12.98
C GLU A 194 -2.72 -24.62 -12.93
N TYR A 195 -2.87 -23.32 -13.17
CA TYR A 195 -1.79 -22.38 -13.00
C TYR A 195 -1.40 -22.24 -11.53
N TYR A 196 -2.37 -22.24 -10.60
CA TYR A 196 -2.08 -22.25 -9.18
C TYR A 196 -1.29 -23.50 -8.76
N ARG A 197 -1.66 -24.70 -9.24
CA ARG A 197 -0.94 -25.95 -8.95
C ARG A 197 0.53 -25.87 -9.39
N GLN A 198 0.78 -25.43 -10.64
CA GLN A 198 2.13 -25.25 -11.17
C GLN A 198 2.96 -24.26 -10.34
N VAL A 199 2.41 -23.09 -10.04
CA VAL A 199 3.09 -22.07 -9.25
C VAL A 199 3.42 -22.57 -7.85
N LEU A 200 2.48 -23.29 -7.21
CA LEU A 200 2.67 -23.82 -5.87
C LEU A 200 3.77 -24.90 -5.84
N GLU A 201 3.86 -25.73 -6.86
CA GLU A 201 4.91 -26.73 -7.01
C GLU A 201 6.30 -26.08 -7.12
N ILE A 202 6.44 -25.06 -7.99
CA ILE A 202 7.67 -24.28 -8.11
C ILE A 202 8.02 -23.59 -6.78
N ALA A 203 7.02 -23.05 -6.08
CA ALA A 203 7.23 -22.43 -4.78
C ALA A 203 7.73 -23.45 -3.73
N ARG A 204 7.18 -24.67 -3.71
CA ARG A 204 7.59 -25.73 -2.79
C ARG A 204 9.04 -26.15 -3.01
N ALA A 205 9.44 -26.31 -4.27
CA ALA A 205 10.83 -26.63 -4.63
C ALA A 205 11.81 -25.51 -4.26
N LYS A 206 11.34 -24.25 -4.27
CA LYS A 206 12.18 -23.08 -4.01
C LYS A 206 12.32 -22.71 -2.54
N ASP A 207 11.19 -22.62 -1.84
CA ASP A 207 11.11 -22.12 -0.47
C ASP A 207 9.80 -22.58 0.19
N ALA A 208 9.91 -23.49 1.16
CA ALA A 208 8.77 -24.04 1.89
C ALA A 208 7.89 -22.97 2.59
N GLY A 209 8.49 -21.88 3.07
CA GLY A 209 7.76 -20.79 3.72
C GLY A 209 7.04 -19.87 2.73
N LEU A 210 7.62 -19.66 1.56
CA LEU A 210 6.92 -19.01 0.44
C LEU A 210 5.70 -19.84 0.03
N ALA A 211 5.88 -21.15 -0.15
CA ALA A 211 4.80 -22.07 -0.51
C ALA A 211 3.67 -22.07 0.54
N ALA A 212 4.00 -22.17 1.82
CA ALA A 212 3.03 -22.11 2.91
C ALA A 212 2.25 -20.78 2.92
N ALA A 213 2.93 -19.65 2.73
CA ALA A 213 2.27 -18.34 2.66
C ALA A 213 1.36 -18.19 1.43
N LEU A 214 1.73 -18.76 0.27
CA LEU A 214 0.88 -18.78 -0.93
C LEU A 214 -0.36 -19.65 -0.73
N GLU A 215 -0.20 -20.83 -0.13
CA GLU A 215 -1.30 -21.77 0.14
C GLU A 215 -2.32 -21.15 1.11
N LEU A 216 -1.86 -20.54 2.21
CA LEU A 216 -2.72 -19.78 3.12
C LEU A 216 -3.40 -18.58 2.44
N SER A 217 -2.69 -17.87 1.56
CA SER A 217 -3.28 -16.76 0.79
C SER A 217 -4.41 -17.22 -0.13
N ARG A 218 -4.27 -18.38 -0.77
CA ARG A 218 -5.30 -18.98 -1.64
C ARG A 218 -6.50 -19.50 -0.86
N LEU A 219 -6.28 -20.08 0.32
CA LEU A 219 -7.33 -20.73 1.11
C LEU A 219 -8.12 -19.76 2.01
N LEU A 220 -7.51 -18.65 2.41
CA LEU A 220 -8.10 -17.66 3.34
C LEU A 220 -8.26 -16.27 2.70
N GLY A 221 -8.02 -16.17 1.41
CA GLY A 221 -8.10 -14.93 0.65
C GLY A 221 -7.19 -13.84 1.21
N LEU A 222 -6.01 -14.16 1.74
CA LEU A 222 -5.14 -13.16 2.39
C LEU A 222 -4.56 -12.15 1.39
N ARG A 223 -4.42 -10.89 1.81
CA ARG A 223 -3.59 -9.90 1.10
C ARG A 223 -2.12 -10.28 1.24
N SER A 224 -1.25 -9.77 0.36
CA SER A 224 0.20 -10.04 0.45
C SER A 224 0.78 -9.76 1.83
N GLN A 225 0.46 -8.62 2.45
CA GLN A 225 0.98 -8.31 3.78
C GLN A 225 0.38 -9.20 4.89
N GLU A 226 -0.90 -9.58 4.76
CA GLU A 226 -1.55 -10.55 5.67
C GLU A 226 -0.89 -11.93 5.54
N ALA A 227 -0.53 -12.37 4.33
CA ALA A 227 0.17 -13.63 4.08
C ALA A 227 1.61 -13.63 4.61
N VAL A 228 2.35 -12.53 4.44
CA VAL A 228 3.71 -12.40 4.98
C VAL A 228 3.71 -12.40 6.52
N GLN A 229 2.66 -11.85 7.14
CA GLN A 229 2.53 -11.76 8.60
C GLN A 229 1.70 -12.89 9.23
N SER A 230 1.21 -13.84 8.45
CA SER A 230 0.28 -14.88 8.93
C SER A 230 0.88 -15.78 10.01
N ALA A 231 2.21 -15.90 10.06
CA ALA A 231 2.95 -16.65 11.06
C ALA A 231 2.52 -16.28 12.50
N GLN A 232 2.16 -15.01 12.73
CA GLN A 232 1.72 -14.48 14.02
C GLN A 232 0.34 -15.01 14.46
N SER A 233 -0.46 -15.54 13.54
CA SER A 233 -1.82 -16.03 13.81
C SER A 233 -1.99 -17.54 13.70
N LEU A 234 -0.98 -18.29 13.25
CA LEU A 234 -1.11 -19.71 12.91
C LEU A 234 -1.66 -20.56 14.05
N LYS A 235 -1.11 -20.41 15.26
CA LYS A 235 -1.53 -21.18 16.44
C LYS A 235 -2.98 -20.86 16.83
N THR A 236 -3.35 -19.58 16.84
CA THR A 236 -4.73 -19.14 17.12
C THR A 236 -5.71 -19.64 16.08
N TRP A 237 -5.34 -19.59 14.79
CA TRP A 237 -6.17 -20.14 13.71
C TRP A 237 -6.33 -21.65 13.81
N ARG A 238 -5.27 -22.37 14.21
CA ARG A 238 -5.35 -23.82 14.40
C ARG A 238 -6.29 -24.20 15.53
N GLN A 239 -6.24 -23.48 16.65
CA GLN A 239 -7.16 -23.66 17.77
C GLN A 239 -8.61 -23.32 17.41
N ALA A 240 -8.84 -22.27 16.62
CA ALA A 240 -10.17 -21.92 16.12
C ALA A 240 -10.77 -23.07 15.29
N ILE A 241 -9.97 -23.70 14.43
CA ILE A 241 -10.39 -24.90 13.68
C ILE A 241 -10.69 -26.10 14.59
N GLU A 242 -9.97 -26.27 15.70
CA GLU A 242 -10.26 -27.35 16.68
C GLU A 242 -11.57 -27.14 17.40
N ARG A 243 -11.90 -25.88 17.69
CA ARG A 243 -13.20 -25.49 18.25
C ARG A 243 -14.35 -25.55 17.24
N GLY A 244 -14.08 -25.89 15.98
CA GLY A 244 -15.09 -25.93 14.92
C GLY A 244 -15.58 -24.54 14.49
N GLU A 245 -14.79 -23.49 14.71
CA GLU A 245 -15.17 -22.14 14.28
C GLU A 245 -15.25 -22.08 12.74
N PRO A 246 -16.33 -21.52 12.17
CA PRO A 246 -16.50 -21.48 10.73
C PRO A 246 -15.76 -20.30 10.08
N ARG A 247 -15.06 -19.48 10.87
CA ARG A 247 -14.40 -18.23 10.47
C ARG A 247 -13.08 -18.09 11.23
N LEU A 248 -12.13 -17.35 10.65
CA LEU A 248 -10.87 -17.00 11.29
C LEU A 248 -10.69 -15.48 11.33
N THR A 249 -10.24 -14.96 12.47
CA THR A 249 -9.89 -13.55 12.63
C THR A 249 -8.51 -13.24 12.05
N VAL A 250 -8.45 -12.35 11.07
CA VAL A 250 -7.20 -11.82 10.50
C VAL A 250 -6.92 -10.45 11.10
N VAL A 251 -5.83 -10.34 11.87
CA VAL A 251 -5.43 -9.09 12.55
C VAL A 251 -4.19 -8.47 11.90
N PHE A 252 -3.14 -9.27 11.71
CA PHE A 252 -1.84 -8.79 11.23
C PHE A 252 -1.82 -8.56 9.72
N GLY A 253 -1.11 -7.50 9.31
CA GLY A 253 -1.01 -7.10 7.91
C GLY A 253 -2.28 -6.51 7.28
N THR A 254 -3.34 -6.33 8.07
CA THR A 254 -4.61 -5.77 7.60
C THR A 254 -4.48 -4.30 7.21
N LYS A 255 -5.29 -3.88 6.23
CA LYS A 255 -5.25 -2.51 5.74
C LYS A 255 -5.76 -1.55 6.82
N GLY A 256 -4.89 -0.63 7.25
CA GLY A 256 -5.23 0.35 8.30
C GLY A 256 -5.35 -0.25 9.70
N GLY A 257 -4.83 -1.46 9.93
CA GLY A 257 -4.88 -2.14 11.23
C GLY A 257 -6.27 -2.58 11.66
N ARG A 258 -7.23 -2.64 10.73
CA ARG A 258 -8.61 -3.04 11.01
C ARG A 258 -8.75 -4.56 10.85
N PRO A 259 -9.05 -5.29 11.94
CA PRO A 259 -9.27 -6.74 11.86
C PRO A 259 -10.43 -7.07 10.90
N ARG A 260 -10.38 -8.27 10.33
CA ARG A 260 -11.49 -8.83 9.55
C ARG A 260 -11.66 -10.32 9.86
N GLU A 261 -12.89 -10.79 9.76
CA GLU A 261 -13.19 -12.22 9.74
C GLU A 261 -13.07 -12.77 8.33
N THR A 262 -12.63 -14.01 8.16
CA THR A 262 -12.62 -14.70 6.88
C THR A 262 -13.32 -16.04 7.01
N ARG A 263 -14.23 -16.37 6.09
CA ARG A 263 -14.93 -17.67 6.08
C ARG A 263 -13.94 -18.80 5.74
N ILE A 264 -14.06 -19.92 6.44
CA ILE A 264 -13.39 -21.18 6.09
C ILE A 264 -14.25 -21.90 5.06
N LEU A 265 -13.73 -22.08 3.84
CA LEU A 265 -14.46 -22.74 2.74
C LEU A 265 -14.24 -24.25 2.71
N ASP A 266 -13.06 -24.71 3.14
CA ASP A 266 -12.68 -26.12 3.23
C ASP A 266 -11.85 -26.35 4.51
N THR A 267 -12.50 -26.83 5.56
CA THR A 267 -11.87 -27.04 6.87
C THR A 267 -10.70 -28.03 6.82
N VAL A 268 -10.77 -29.05 5.96
CA VAL A 268 -9.73 -30.08 5.85
C VAL A 268 -8.49 -29.49 5.17
N ALA A 269 -8.68 -28.79 4.05
CA ALA A 269 -7.57 -28.13 3.34
C ALA A 269 -6.92 -27.04 4.20
N VAL A 270 -7.71 -26.20 4.88
CA VAL A 270 -7.15 -25.16 5.76
C VAL A 270 -6.39 -25.78 6.93
N ARG A 271 -6.91 -26.82 7.58
CA ARG A 271 -6.20 -27.51 8.68
C ARG A 271 -4.84 -28.02 8.22
N LYS A 272 -4.79 -28.72 7.09
CA LYS A 272 -3.54 -29.24 6.51
C LYS A 272 -2.54 -28.13 6.18
N ALA A 273 -3.01 -27.02 5.60
CA ALA A 273 -2.17 -25.88 5.28
C ALA A 273 -1.61 -25.20 6.54
N LEU A 274 -2.41 -25.09 7.61
CA LEU A 274 -1.96 -24.55 8.90
C LEU A 274 -0.92 -25.46 9.56
N ASP A 275 -1.14 -26.78 9.59
CA ASP A 275 -0.20 -27.73 10.19
C ASP A 275 1.16 -27.65 9.50
N ASN A 276 1.17 -27.62 8.15
CA ASN A 276 2.39 -27.41 7.37
C ASN A 276 3.04 -26.05 7.66
N ALA A 277 2.26 -24.96 7.69
CA ALA A 277 2.77 -23.62 7.96
C ALA A 277 3.38 -23.49 9.36
N ILE A 278 2.78 -24.11 10.38
CA ILE A 278 3.31 -24.15 11.75
C ILE A 278 4.65 -24.86 11.77
N ALA A 279 4.73 -26.06 11.19
CA ALA A 279 5.98 -26.83 11.12
C ALA A 279 7.09 -26.10 10.36
N VAL A 280 6.76 -25.31 9.33
CA VAL A 280 7.73 -24.47 8.62
C VAL A 280 8.17 -23.28 9.46
N ALA A 281 7.24 -22.58 10.13
CA ALA A 281 7.54 -21.42 10.95
C ALA A 281 8.42 -21.79 12.16
N GLU A 282 8.18 -22.93 12.81
CA GLU A 282 8.97 -23.41 13.95
C GLU A 282 10.45 -23.64 13.58
N ARG A 283 10.71 -24.12 12.36
CA ARG A 283 12.07 -24.28 11.82
C ARG A 283 12.73 -22.97 11.39
N ARG A 284 12.00 -21.85 11.43
CA ARG A 284 12.39 -20.54 10.88
C ARG A 284 12.10 -19.41 11.86
N ASN A 285 12.42 -19.63 13.14
CA ASN A 285 12.30 -18.62 14.20
C ASN A 285 10.90 -17.98 14.27
N GLY A 286 9.86 -18.77 14.05
CA GLY A 286 8.46 -18.33 14.10
C GLY A 286 7.98 -17.55 12.87
N SER A 287 8.73 -17.56 11.76
CA SER A 287 8.39 -16.81 10.53
C SER A 287 8.28 -17.72 9.31
N LEU A 288 7.29 -17.47 8.43
CA LEU A 288 7.25 -18.14 7.13
C LEU A 288 8.30 -17.58 6.18
N ILE A 289 8.45 -16.25 6.15
CA ILE A 289 9.48 -15.54 5.39
C ILE A 289 10.44 -14.91 6.39
N ASP A 290 11.52 -15.63 6.69
CA ASP A 290 12.53 -15.20 7.65
C ASP A 290 13.42 -14.11 7.04
N LYS A 291 13.05 -12.86 7.33
CA LYS A 291 13.75 -11.64 6.94
C LYS A 291 13.75 -10.67 8.13
N PRO A 292 14.78 -9.82 8.27
CA PRO A 292 14.99 -9.02 9.47
C PRO A 292 13.86 -8.02 9.77
N ASP A 293 13.10 -7.62 8.76
CA ASP A 293 12.02 -6.65 8.90
C ASP A 293 10.93 -6.86 7.84
N LEU A 294 9.74 -6.30 8.10
CA LEU A 294 8.58 -6.42 7.21
C LEU A 294 8.83 -5.87 5.80
N LYS A 295 9.60 -4.79 5.66
CA LYS A 295 9.89 -4.20 4.33
C LYS A 295 10.72 -5.17 3.50
N THR A 296 11.73 -5.80 4.11
CA THR A 296 12.58 -6.80 3.47
C THR A 296 11.80 -8.09 3.17
N ALA A 297 10.94 -8.53 4.08
CA ALA A 297 10.04 -9.67 3.87
C ALA A 297 9.06 -9.43 2.71
N MET A 298 8.45 -8.25 2.63
CA MET A 298 7.56 -7.86 1.53
C MET A 298 8.30 -7.76 0.19
N LYS A 299 9.53 -7.23 0.18
CA LYS A 299 10.38 -7.21 -1.01
C LYS A 299 10.69 -8.63 -1.48
N TYR A 300 11.02 -9.53 -0.55
CA TYR A 300 11.25 -10.94 -0.84
C TYR A 300 9.99 -11.58 -1.43
N TRP A 301 8.84 -11.44 -0.77
CA TRP A 301 7.54 -11.96 -1.24
C TRP A 301 7.24 -11.55 -2.68
N HIS A 302 7.28 -10.25 -2.99
CA HIS A 302 6.97 -9.77 -4.34
C HIS A 302 8.00 -10.22 -5.38
N SER A 303 9.29 -10.20 -5.02
CA SER A 303 10.35 -10.64 -5.92
C SER A 303 10.25 -12.14 -6.23
N GLN A 304 10.01 -12.97 -5.22
CA GLN A 304 9.89 -14.41 -5.44
C GLN A 304 8.60 -14.77 -6.16
N ALA A 305 7.47 -14.16 -5.78
CA ALA A 305 6.21 -14.34 -6.49
C ALA A 305 6.36 -14.07 -7.99
N SER A 306 7.01 -12.98 -8.37
CA SER A 306 7.26 -12.67 -9.79
C SER A 306 8.14 -13.74 -10.46
N ARG A 307 9.17 -14.25 -9.77
CA ARG A 307 10.08 -15.28 -10.31
C ARG A 307 9.44 -16.64 -10.49
N ILE A 308 8.39 -16.95 -9.74
CA ILE A 308 7.62 -18.20 -9.87
C ILE A 308 6.41 -18.02 -10.80
N GLY A 309 6.32 -16.90 -11.53
CA GLY A 309 5.30 -16.66 -12.55
C GLY A 309 4.14 -15.76 -12.12
N LEU A 310 3.94 -15.47 -10.83
CA LEU A 310 2.84 -14.62 -10.36
C LEU A 310 3.07 -13.14 -10.73
N THR A 311 2.68 -12.78 -11.94
CA THR A 311 2.89 -11.46 -12.56
C THR A 311 1.64 -10.99 -13.33
N GLY A 312 1.60 -9.70 -13.66
CA GLY A 312 0.51 -9.14 -14.47
C GLY A 312 -0.89 -9.42 -13.88
N ALA A 313 -1.78 -9.96 -14.71
CA ALA A 313 -3.15 -10.33 -14.31
C ALA A 313 -3.20 -11.38 -13.19
N TYR A 314 -2.17 -12.24 -13.11
CA TYR A 314 -2.03 -13.31 -12.13
C TYR A 314 -0.95 -13.02 -11.08
N SER A 315 -0.76 -11.74 -10.72
CA SER A 315 0.06 -11.34 -9.56
C SER A 315 -0.41 -12.03 -8.27
N PRO A 316 0.32 -12.00 -7.13
CA PRO A 316 -0.11 -12.66 -5.89
C PRO A 316 -1.53 -12.34 -5.43
N HIS A 317 -2.05 -11.16 -5.78
CA HIS A 317 -3.40 -10.75 -5.43
C HIS A 317 -4.49 -11.55 -6.19
N SER A 318 -4.12 -12.29 -7.24
CA SER A 318 -5.00 -13.22 -7.97
C SER A 318 -5.43 -14.44 -7.14
N LEU A 319 -4.63 -14.87 -6.16
CA LEU A 319 -4.99 -15.92 -5.20
C LEU A 319 -6.22 -15.52 -4.38
N ARG A 320 -6.22 -14.26 -3.96
CA ARG A 320 -7.35 -13.64 -3.26
C ARG A 320 -8.57 -13.46 -4.18
N TYR A 321 -8.36 -13.26 -5.48
CA TYR A 321 -9.46 -13.27 -6.43
C TYR A 321 -10.08 -14.66 -6.53
N ALA A 322 -9.27 -15.70 -6.72
CA ALA A 322 -9.76 -17.08 -6.77
C ALA A 322 -10.53 -17.46 -5.48
N TRP A 323 -10.01 -17.09 -4.30
CA TRP A 323 -10.73 -17.27 -3.05
C TRP A 323 -12.08 -16.54 -3.02
N ALA A 324 -12.13 -15.28 -3.48
CA ALA A 324 -13.38 -14.52 -3.51
C ALA A 324 -14.42 -15.16 -4.44
N GLN A 325 -13.98 -15.72 -5.57
CA GLN A 325 -14.85 -16.47 -6.48
C GLN A 325 -15.43 -17.73 -5.82
N ASP A 326 -14.61 -18.46 -5.06
CA ASP A 326 -15.06 -19.63 -4.31
C ASP A 326 -16.03 -19.26 -3.19
N ALA A 327 -15.77 -18.16 -2.47
CA ALA A 327 -16.67 -17.66 -1.42
C ALA A 327 -18.05 -17.27 -1.98
N ILE A 328 -18.10 -16.61 -3.13
CA ILE A 328 -19.36 -16.29 -3.82
C ILE A 328 -20.11 -17.58 -4.15
N ARG A 329 -19.44 -18.56 -4.78
CA ARG A 329 -20.05 -19.86 -5.10
C ARG A 329 -20.55 -20.59 -3.84
N HIS A 330 -19.79 -20.54 -2.75
CA HIS A 330 -20.18 -21.13 -1.47
C HIS A 330 -21.47 -20.54 -0.92
N TYR A 331 -21.61 -19.21 -0.93
CA TYR A 331 -22.84 -18.56 -0.46
C TYR A 331 -24.02 -18.81 -1.40
N LEU A 332 -23.83 -18.78 -2.72
CA LEU A 332 -24.89 -19.12 -3.67
C LEU A 332 -25.38 -20.57 -3.48
N ALA A 333 -24.47 -21.52 -3.25
CA ALA A 333 -24.82 -22.92 -2.97
C ALA A 333 -25.60 -23.09 -1.66
N GLN A 334 -25.51 -22.14 -0.72
CA GLN A 334 -26.32 -22.10 0.50
C GLN A 334 -27.69 -21.42 0.32
N GLY A 335 -28.05 -21.03 -0.90
CA GLY A 335 -29.34 -20.41 -1.22
C GLY A 335 -29.39 -18.89 -1.02
N PHE A 336 -28.25 -18.24 -0.78
CA PHE A 336 -28.20 -16.77 -0.73
C PHE A 336 -28.46 -16.18 -2.12
N SER A 337 -29.13 -15.03 -2.16
CA SER A 337 -29.21 -14.25 -3.40
C SER A 337 -27.83 -13.73 -3.81
N GLU A 338 -27.65 -13.39 -5.09
CA GLU A 338 -26.39 -12.81 -5.59
C GLU A 338 -25.96 -11.58 -4.78
N LYS A 339 -26.91 -10.68 -4.47
CA LYS A 339 -26.65 -9.48 -3.69
C LYS A 339 -26.10 -9.82 -2.30
N GLU A 340 -26.68 -10.81 -1.63
CA GLU A 340 -26.24 -11.23 -0.30
C GLU A 340 -24.90 -11.97 -0.36
N ALA A 341 -24.70 -12.86 -1.33
CA ALA A 341 -23.43 -13.57 -1.53
C ALA A 341 -22.28 -12.58 -1.78
N LEU A 342 -22.51 -11.54 -2.58
CA LEU A 342 -21.54 -10.46 -2.81
C LEU A 342 -21.28 -9.63 -1.55
N ALA A 343 -22.31 -9.34 -0.75
CA ALA A 343 -22.16 -8.61 0.51
C ALA A 343 -21.38 -9.41 1.57
N GLN A 344 -21.67 -10.70 1.72
CA GLN A 344 -20.94 -11.60 2.62
C GLN A 344 -19.48 -11.74 2.20
N THR A 345 -19.23 -11.94 0.90
CA THR A 345 -17.86 -11.97 0.37
C THR A 345 -17.13 -10.64 0.61
N ALA A 346 -17.83 -9.51 0.50
CA ALA A 346 -17.25 -8.20 0.82
C ALA A 346 -16.86 -8.07 2.29
N MET A 347 -17.69 -8.55 3.20
CA MET A 347 -17.41 -8.62 4.63
C MET A 347 -16.19 -9.49 4.92
N ASP A 348 -16.13 -10.69 4.35
CA ASP A 348 -15.01 -11.61 4.56
C ASP A 348 -13.68 -11.04 4.04
N LEU A 349 -13.72 -10.31 2.94
CA LEU A 349 -12.57 -9.61 2.40
C LEU A 349 -12.19 -8.35 3.23
N GLY A 350 -12.98 -7.97 4.23
CA GLY A 350 -12.77 -6.76 5.02
C GLY A 350 -12.98 -5.48 4.20
N HIS A 351 -13.93 -5.51 3.26
CA HIS A 351 -14.38 -4.33 2.51
C HIS A 351 -15.60 -3.65 3.13
N GLY A 352 -16.35 -4.35 3.99
CA GLY A 352 -17.64 -3.92 4.54
C GLY A 352 -18.80 -4.40 3.67
N ASP A 353 -19.97 -4.53 4.28
CA ASP A 353 -21.22 -5.04 3.68
C ASP A 353 -21.74 -4.16 2.52
N GLY A 354 -21.58 -2.85 2.58
CA GLY A 354 -21.96 -1.90 1.53
C GLY A 354 -21.11 -1.96 0.25
N ARG A 355 -20.28 -3.00 0.06
CA ARG A 355 -19.33 -3.13 -1.05
C ARG A 355 -19.61 -4.29 -2.00
N GLY A 356 -20.78 -4.91 -1.96
CA GLY A 356 -21.16 -5.97 -2.91
C GLY A 356 -20.95 -5.60 -4.39
N GLN A 357 -21.36 -4.40 -4.80
CA GLN A 357 -21.14 -3.91 -6.18
C GLN A 357 -19.64 -3.79 -6.54
N TYR A 358 -18.79 -3.44 -5.57
CA TYR A 358 -17.35 -3.43 -5.77
C TYR A 358 -16.80 -4.86 -5.94
N ILE A 359 -17.32 -5.84 -5.19
CA ILE A 359 -16.97 -7.25 -5.38
C ILE A 359 -17.37 -7.73 -6.77
N ARG A 360 -18.58 -7.42 -7.22
CA ARG A 360 -19.05 -7.76 -8.58
C ARG A 360 -18.10 -7.24 -9.66
N LEU A 361 -17.81 -5.93 -9.63
CA LEU A 361 -17.00 -5.27 -10.64
C LEU A 361 -15.50 -5.64 -10.59
N VAL A 362 -14.99 -6.12 -9.47
CA VAL A 362 -13.55 -6.32 -9.27
C VAL A 362 -13.18 -7.79 -9.18
N TYR A 363 -13.87 -8.56 -8.34
CA TYR A 363 -13.52 -9.94 -8.02
C TYR A 363 -14.35 -10.98 -8.79
N ALA A 364 -15.58 -10.64 -9.20
CA ALA A 364 -16.55 -11.61 -9.71
C ALA A 364 -16.86 -11.51 -11.22
N ARG A 365 -16.02 -10.82 -11.99
CA ARG A 365 -16.28 -10.52 -13.43
C ARG A 365 -16.53 -11.74 -14.32
N GLU A 366 -16.05 -12.90 -13.88
CA GLU A 366 -16.06 -14.13 -14.67
C GLU A 366 -17.16 -15.11 -14.20
N ILE A 367 -17.90 -14.76 -13.16
CA ILE A 367 -18.84 -15.68 -12.49
C ILE A 367 -20.25 -15.11 -12.36
N VAL A 368 -20.38 -13.79 -12.39
CA VAL A 368 -21.66 -13.09 -12.20
C VAL A 368 -21.94 -12.30 -13.48
N PRO A 369 -23.09 -12.51 -14.15
CA PRO A 369 -23.46 -11.81 -15.38
C PRO A 369 -23.46 -10.27 -15.28
#